data_AF-A0A8S3HLH4-F1
#
_entry.id   AF-A0A8S3HLH4-F1
#
_cell.length_a   1.000
_cell.length_b   1.000
_cell.length_c   1.000
_cell.angle_alpha   90.00
_cell.angle_beta   90.00
_cell.angle_gamma   90.00
#
_symmetry.space_group_name_H-M   'P 1'
#
loop_
_entity.id
_entity.type
_entity.pdbx_description
1 polymer ?
#
loop_
_entity_poly.entity_id
_entity_poly.type
_entity_poly.pdbx_seq_one_letter_code
_entity_poly.pdbx_strand_id
1 'polypeptide(L)'
;MFESLKHANQSKNIFNIWVDFAYCHTEDLWEEIGQAIEQSDVVLFLMTKDYQDSKSCRQEVMYAKDSLKKRFIPVYVKRDFAATGWLGVRIVGPQYIRF
;
A
#
# COMPACT_ATOMS: atom_id res chain seq x y z
N MET A 1 -13.29 -2.46 -5.44
CA MET A 1 -12.04 -2.85 -4.74
C MET A 1 -11.99 -2.24 -3.35
N PHE A 2 -12.00 -0.91 -3.21
CA PHE A 2 -11.96 -0.25 -1.89
C PHE A 2 -13.16 -0.57 -0.99
N GLU A 3 -14.38 -0.57 -1.54
CA GLU A 3 -15.57 -1.03 -0.81
C GLU A 3 -15.48 -2.52 -0.43
N SER A 4 -14.83 -3.34 -1.25
CA SER A 4 -14.62 -4.76 -0.95
C SER A 4 -13.65 -4.97 0.22
N LEU A 5 -12.67 -4.08 0.42
CA LEU A 5 -11.77 -4.11 1.58
C LEU A 5 -12.51 -3.78 2.88
N LYS A 6 -13.49 -2.86 2.84
CA LYS A 6 -14.35 -2.57 4.01
C LYS A 6 -15.17 -3.79 4.43
N HIS A 7 -15.77 -4.50 3.46
CA HIS A 7 -16.55 -5.72 3.72
C HIS A 7 -15.68 -6.89 4.21
N ALA A 8 -14.43 -6.99 3.74
CA ALA A 8 -13.47 -8.00 4.22
C ALA A 8 -13.21 -7.84 5.72
N ASN A 9 -13.14 -6.61 6.23
CA ASN A 9 -12.93 -6.34 7.66
C ASN A 9 -14.12 -6.74 8.56
N GLN A 10 -15.30 -7.00 7.98
CA GLN A 10 -16.55 -7.27 8.71
C GLN A 10 -16.97 -8.74 8.72
N SER A 11 -16.35 -9.60 7.90
CA SER A 11 -16.79 -11.00 7.74
C SER A 11 -15.69 -11.99 8.15
N LYS A 12 -15.79 -12.52 9.38
CA LYS A 12 -14.92 -13.58 9.94
C LYS A 12 -13.42 -13.30 9.75
N ASN A 13 -12.90 -12.30 10.46
CA ASN A 13 -11.54 -11.80 10.27
C ASN A 13 -10.45 -12.78 10.73
N ILE A 14 -9.78 -13.42 9.78
CA ILE A 14 -8.47 -14.10 10.00
C ILE A 14 -7.33 -13.06 9.93
N PHE A 15 -7.60 -11.85 9.41
CA PHE A 15 -6.62 -10.78 9.23
C PHE A 15 -7.13 -9.46 9.80
N ASN A 16 -6.25 -8.70 10.46
CA ASN A 16 -6.51 -7.32 10.86
C ASN A 16 -6.09 -6.38 9.74
N ILE A 17 -7.03 -5.62 9.15
CA ILE A 17 -6.77 -4.79 7.97
C ILE A 17 -6.87 -3.31 8.34
N TRP A 18 -5.80 -2.56 8.06
CA TRP A 18 -5.74 -1.10 8.15
C TRP A 18 -5.62 -0.48 6.76
N VAL A 19 -6.29 0.64 6.51
CA VAL A 19 -6.35 1.30 5.20
C VAL A 19 -6.22 2.81 5.38
N ASP A 20 -5.25 3.42 4.71
CA ASP A 20 -4.91 4.84 4.81
C ASP A 20 -6.13 5.77 4.63
N PHE A 21 -6.78 5.78 3.47
CA PHE A 21 -7.87 6.72 3.20
C PHE A 21 -9.15 6.49 4.02
N ALA A 22 -9.26 5.37 4.74
CA ALA A 22 -10.39 5.10 5.62
C ALA A 22 -10.26 5.82 6.98
N TYR A 23 -9.05 6.24 7.34
CA TYR A 23 -8.75 6.89 8.63
C TYR A 23 -8.09 8.28 8.46
N CYS A 24 -7.62 8.63 7.26
CA CYS A 24 -6.98 9.92 6.97
C CYS A 24 -7.99 11.05 6.66
N HIS A 25 -8.18 12.01 7.58
CA HIS A 25 -9.07 13.16 7.39
C HIS A 25 -8.38 14.55 7.38
N THR A 26 -7.05 14.63 7.53
CA THR A 26 -6.31 15.92 7.68
C THR A 26 -4.93 15.92 6.98
N GLU A 27 -4.24 17.07 6.97
CA GLU A 27 -3.07 17.35 6.11
C GLU A 27 -1.71 16.82 6.64
N ASP A 28 -1.55 16.55 7.94
CA ASP A 28 -0.30 16.04 8.55
C ASP A 28 -0.51 14.65 9.17
N LEU A 29 -0.42 13.63 8.32
CA LEU A 29 -0.91 12.27 8.62
C LEU A 29 0.17 11.18 8.57
N TRP A 30 1.43 11.60 8.50
CA TRP A 30 2.55 10.67 8.35
C TRP A 30 2.79 9.80 9.59
N GLU A 31 2.56 10.33 10.80
CA GLU A 31 2.83 9.59 12.03
C GLU A 31 1.93 8.34 12.14
N GLU A 32 0.64 8.47 11.90
CA GLU A 32 -0.31 7.36 11.94
C GLU A 32 -0.03 6.32 10.84
N ILE A 33 0.25 6.79 9.61
CA ILE A 33 0.63 5.92 8.50
C ILE A 33 1.93 5.16 8.82
N GLY A 34 2.93 5.85 9.37
CA GLY A 34 4.20 5.27 9.78
C GLY A 34 4.00 4.19 10.85
N GLN A 35 3.23 4.48 11.90
CA GLN A 35 2.90 3.53 12.96
C GLN A 35 2.13 2.32 12.41
N ALA A 36 1.17 2.53 11.51
CA ALA A 36 0.42 1.43 10.88
C ALA A 36 1.35 0.52 10.05
N ILE A 37 2.28 1.10 9.29
CA ILE A 37 3.30 0.36 8.54
C ILE A 37 4.21 -0.44 9.50
N GLU A 38 4.65 0.18 10.61
CA GLU A 38 5.50 -0.48 11.61
C GLU A 38 4.82 -1.67 12.27
N GLN A 39 3.53 -1.54 12.58
CA GLN A 39 2.75 -2.59 13.23
C GLN A 39 2.28 -3.68 12.26
N SER A 40 2.34 -3.43 10.95
CA SER A 40 1.88 -4.38 9.92
C SER A 40 2.87 -5.52 9.67
N ASP A 41 2.35 -6.74 9.52
CA ASP A 41 3.12 -7.92 9.10
C ASP A 41 3.44 -7.93 7.60
N VAL A 42 2.54 -7.36 6.81
CA VAL A 42 2.59 -7.26 5.34
C VAL A 42 1.94 -5.95 4.92
N VAL A 43 2.55 -5.24 3.97
CA VAL A 43 2.01 -4.00 3.39
C VAL A 43 1.52 -4.26 1.96
N LEU A 44 0.28 -3.89 1.66
CA LEU A 44 -0.25 -3.96 0.30
C LEU A 44 -0.14 -2.59 -0.35
N PHE A 45 0.57 -2.52 -1.48
CA PHE A 45 0.65 -1.27 -2.24
C PHE A 45 -0.27 -1.37 -3.46
N LEU A 46 -1.31 -0.54 -3.49
CA LEU A 46 -2.30 -0.53 -4.56
C LEU A 46 -1.78 0.31 -5.72
N MET A 47 -1.22 -0.37 -6.72
CA MET A 47 -0.49 0.20 -7.84
C MET A 47 -1.44 0.89 -8.82
N THR A 48 -1.31 2.22 -8.91
CA THR A 48 -1.96 3.09 -9.90
C THR A 48 -0.99 4.17 -10.38
N LYS A 49 -1.37 4.92 -11.44
CA LYS A 49 -0.59 6.07 -11.89
C LYS A 49 -0.48 7.14 -10.79
N ASP A 50 -1.60 7.46 -10.15
CA ASP A 50 -1.66 8.46 -9.07
C ASP A 50 -0.80 8.03 -7.88
N TYR A 51 -0.77 6.74 -7.55
CA TYR A 51 0.12 6.18 -6.54
C TYR A 51 1.60 6.38 -6.89
N GLN A 52 1.97 6.18 -8.16
CA GLN A 52 3.35 6.41 -8.63
C GLN A 52 3.75 7.89 -8.66
N ASP A 53 2.79 8.80 -8.86
CA ASP A 53 3.04 10.24 -8.95
C ASP A 53 3.02 10.94 -7.58
N SER A 54 2.36 10.35 -6.58
CA SER A 54 2.23 10.90 -5.24
C SER A 54 3.56 10.88 -4.47
N LYS A 55 3.91 12.03 -3.87
CA LYS A 55 5.05 12.14 -2.95
C LYS A 55 4.81 11.37 -1.66
N SER A 56 3.59 11.41 -1.13
CA SER A 56 3.22 10.70 0.10
C SER A 56 3.32 9.19 -0.09
N CYS A 57 2.77 8.66 -1.20
CA CYS A 57 2.88 7.23 -1.51
C CYS A 57 4.34 6.80 -1.74
N ARG A 58 5.18 7.68 -2.32
CA ARG A 58 6.62 7.41 -2.40
C ARG A 58 7.26 7.29 -1.02
N GLN A 59 6.90 8.16 -0.09
CA GLN A 59 7.42 8.13 1.28
C GLN A 59 7.02 6.84 2.00
N GLU A 60 5.78 6.38 1.85
CA GLU A 60 5.30 5.10 2.37
C GLU A 60 6.11 3.91 1.85
N VAL A 61 6.33 3.84 0.53
CA VAL A 61 7.12 2.77 -0.09
C VAL A 61 8.55 2.78 0.45
N MET A 62 9.17 3.96 0.53
CA MET A 62 10.53 4.10 1.05
C MET A 62 10.60 3.69 2.52
N TYR A 63 9.61 4.07 3.33
CA TYR A 63 9.60 3.71 4.74
C TYR A 63 9.42 2.20 4.96
N ALA A 64 8.40 1.62 4.34
CA ALA A 64 8.11 0.19 4.46
C ALA A 64 9.22 -0.69 3.87
N LYS A 65 9.70 -0.38 2.65
CA LYS A 65 10.69 -1.22 1.95
C LYS A 65 12.13 -0.86 2.32
N ASP A 66 12.50 0.41 2.23
CA ASP A 66 13.89 0.83 2.29
C ASP A 66 14.35 0.94 3.75
N SER A 67 13.52 1.47 4.66
CA SER A 67 13.83 1.60 6.09
C SER A 67 13.49 0.34 6.90
N LEU A 68 12.25 -0.14 6.83
CA LEU A 68 11.76 -1.22 7.71
C LEU A 68 11.91 -2.63 7.13
N LYS A 69 12.26 -2.76 5.84
CA LYS A 69 12.39 -4.05 5.13
C LYS A 69 11.16 -4.95 5.26
N LYS A 70 9.97 -4.35 5.33
CA LYS A 70 8.70 -5.07 5.47
C LYS A 70 8.43 -5.96 4.26
N ARG A 71 7.74 -7.08 4.50
CA ARG A 71 7.11 -7.83 3.42
C ARG A 71 6.03 -6.96 2.79
N PHE A 72 6.00 -6.90 1.47
CA PHE A 72 4.98 -6.15 0.76
C PHE A 72 4.50 -6.92 -0.48
N ILE A 73 3.28 -6.63 -0.92
CA ILE A 73 2.71 -7.18 -2.15
C ILE A 73 2.19 -6.02 -3.00
N PRO A 74 2.77 -5.79 -4.19
CA PRO A 74 2.20 -4.88 -5.18
C PRO A 74 0.89 -5.47 -5.72
N VAL A 75 -0.17 -4.66 -5.71
CA VAL A 75 -1.49 -5.03 -6.24
C VAL A 75 -1.86 -4.08 -7.37
N TYR A 76 -1.80 -4.57 -8.60
CA TYR A 76 -2.16 -3.83 -9.80
C TYR A 76 -3.68 -3.82 -9.97
N VAL A 77 -4.26 -2.62 -9.79
CA VAL A 77 -5.71 -2.39 -9.80
C VAL A 77 -6.24 -2.25 -11.22
N LYS A 78 -5.41 -1.78 -12.15
CA LYS A 78 -5.73 -1.61 -13.56
C LYS A 78 -4.79 -2.46 -14.42
N ARG A 79 -5.34 -3.10 -15.46
CA ARG A 79 -4.59 -4.01 -16.33
C ARG A 79 -3.47 -3.32 -17.10
N ASP A 80 -3.71 -2.08 -17.51
CA ASP A 80 -2.82 -1.26 -18.33
C ASP A 80 -1.72 -0.54 -17.54
N PHE A 81 -1.82 -0.50 -16.21
CA PHE A 81 -0.78 0.11 -15.39
C PHE A 81 0.44 -0.81 -15.25
N ALA A 82 1.59 -0.28 -15.63
CA ALA A 82 2.90 -0.85 -15.37
C ALA A 82 3.72 0.18 -14.58
N ALA A 83 4.23 -0.24 -13.43
CA ALA A 83 5.10 0.62 -12.63
C ALA A 83 6.43 0.82 -13.34
N THR A 84 6.90 2.06 -13.40
CA THR A 84 8.14 2.43 -14.08
C THR A 84 9.01 3.33 -13.21
N GLY A 85 10.23 3.60 -13.66
CA GLY A 85 11.15 4.50 -12.98
C GLY A 85 11.39 4.12 -11.52
N TRP A 86 11.20 5.10 -10.62
CA TRP A 86 11.49 4.96 -9.19
C TRP A 86 10.71 3.81 -8.52
N LEU A 87 9.44 3.64 -8.90
CA LEU A 87 8.54 2.66 -8.33
C LEU A 87 8.84 1.28 -8.90
N GLY A 88 9.02 1.20 -10.23
CA GLY A 88 9.40 -0.04 -10.91
C GLY A 88 10.62 -0.71 -10.28
N VAL A 89 11.71 0.05 -10.07
CA VAL A 89 12.95 -0.45 -9.42
C VAL A 89 12.70 -0.91 -7.98
N ARG A 90 11.74 -0.32 -7.27
CA ARG A 90 11.43 -0.64 -5.87
C ARG A 90 10.42 -1.76 -5.71
N ILE A 91 9.62 -2.09 -6.71
CA ILE A 91 8.67 -3.20 -6.59
C ILE A 91 9.09 -4.45 -7.37
N VAL A 92 10.32 -4.47 -7.91
CA VAL A 92 10.88 -5.68 -8.54
C VAL A 92 10.88 -6.82 -7.52
N GLY A 93 10.11 -7.87 -7.83
CA GLY A 93 9.99 -9.07 -7.00
C GLY A 93 9.03 -10.08 -7.64
N PRO A 94 9.08 -11.35 -7.21
CA PRO A 94 8.35 -12.45 -7.87
C PRO A 94 6.85 -12.48 -7.55
N GLN A 95 6.36 -11.77 -6.53
CA GLN A 95 4.96 -11.83 -6.10
C GLN A 95 4.27 -10.49 -6.30
N TYR A 96 3.27 -10.47 -7.19
CA TYR A 96 2.32 -9.37 -7.35
C TYR A 96 0.94 -9.95 -7.64
N ILE A 97 -0.11 -9.18 -7.33
CA ILE A 97 -1.49 -9.48 -7.71
C ILE A 97 -1.90 -8.51 -8.81
N ARG A 98 -2.61 -8.98 -9.83
CA ARG A 98 -3.14 -8.13 -10.91
C ARG A 98 -4.59 -8.53 -11.20
N PHE A 99 -5.47 -7.53 -11.31
CA PHE A 99 -6.87 -7.67 -11.68
C PHE A 99 -7.13 -7.21 -13.12
#